data_AF-A0A7J7M1E9-F1
#
_entry.id   AF-A0A7J7M1E9-F1
#
_cell.length_a   1.000
_cell.length_b   1.000
_cell.length_c   1.000
_cell.angle_alpha   90.00
_cell.angle_beta   90.00
_cell.angle_gamma   90.00
#
_symmetry.space_group_name_H-M   'P 1'
#
loop_
_entity.id
_entity.type
_entity.pdbx_description
1 polymer ?
#
loop_
_entity_poly.entity_id
_entity_poly.type
_entity_poly.pdbx_seq_one_letter_code
_entity_poly.pdbx_strand_id
1 'polypeptide(L)' 'MFLFLSPGEYVGLTGARLDGAEMLACGLATHFVPVKRLASLEEALLKVNTTDAAVVSAIIDDFSLRPPLKEKSPYHR' A
#
# COMPACT_ATOMS: atom_id res chain seq x y z
N MET A 1 -11.84 7.73 22.62
CA MET A 1 -12.29 9.12 22.40
C MET A 1 -11.53 9.72 21.21
N PHE A 2 -11.75 9.19 20.00
CA PHE A 2 -11.27 9.77 18.72
C PHE A 2 -12.26 9.42 17.57
N LEU A 3 -13.53 9.22 17.90
CA LEU A 3 -14.54 8.62 17.00
C LEU A 3 -15.16 9.59 15.98
N PHE A 4 -14.61 10.79 15.79
CA PHE A 4 -15.16 11.80 14.87
C PHE A 4 -14.25 12.19 13.71
N LEU A 5 -12.98 11.76 13.72
CA LEU A 5 -12.03 12.14 12.68
C LEU A 5 -12.03 11.10 11.57
N SER A 6 -12.11 11.57 10.33
CA SER A 6 -11.77 10.76 9.16
C SER A 6 -10.30 10.31 9.23
N PRO A 7 -9.95 9.22 8.53
CA PRO A 7 -8.57 8.75 8.44
C PRO A 7 -7.53 9.84 8.13
N GLY A 8 -7.88 10.76 7.24
CA GLY A 8 -7.01 11.88 6.88
C GLY A 8 -6.88 12.92 7.97
N GLU A 9 -7.97 13.30 8.64
CA GLU A 9 -7.93 14.28 9.74
C GLU A 9 -7.16 13.74 10.95
N TYR A 10 -7.37 12.47 11.29
CA TYR A 10 -6.64 11.82 12.37
C TYR A 10 -5.13 11.83 12.11
N VAL A 11 -4.70 11.38 10.93
CA VAL A 11 -3.26 11.35 10.57
C VAL A 11 -2.70 12.76 10.46
N GLY A 12 -3.45 13.70 9.87
CA GLY A 12 -3.01 15.09 9.71
C GLY A 12 -2.83 15.84 11.02
N LEU A 13 -3.70 15.61 12.01
CA LEU A 13 -3.63 16.31 13.31
C LEU A 13 -2.68 15.63 14.30
N THR A 14 -2.53 14.31 14.25
CA THR A 14 -1.73 13.56 15.24
C THR A 14 -0.34 13.19 14.74
N GLY A 15 -0.10 13.23 13.43
CA GLY A 15 1.15 12.71 12.85
C GLY A 15 1.32 11.20 13.06
N ALA A 16 0.23 10.45 13.24
CA ALA A 16 0.26 9.02 13.46
C ALA A 16 1.01 8.29 12.33
N ARG A 17 1.84 7.31 12.70
CA ARG A 17 2.53 6.46 11.74
C ARG A 17 1.57 5.42 11.18
N LEU A 18 1.58 5.28 9.85
CA LEU A 18 0.83 4.27 9.12
C LEU A 18 1.76 3.14 8.70
N ASP A 19 1.30 1.90 8.84
CA ASP A 19 1.95 0.75 8.22
C ASP A 19 1.51 0.57 6.75
N GLY A 20 2.20 -0.31 6.02
CA GLY A 20 1.95 -0.49 4.59
C GLY A 20 0.53 -0.99 4.27
N ALA A 21 -0.12 -1.71 5.19
CA ALA A 21 -1.50 -2.15 5.00
C ALA A 21 -2.49 -0.99 5.22
N GLU A 22 -2.24 -0.17 6.24
CA GLU A 22 -3.00 1.05 6.52
C GLU A 22 -2.88 2.08 5.39
N MET A 23 -1.68 2.23 4.81
CA MET A 23 -1.46 3.10 3.65
C MET A 23 -2.28 2.65 2.43
N LEU A 24 -2.37 1.35 2.17
CA LEU A 24 -3.20 0.81 1.10
C LEU A 24 -4.69 1.04 1.38
N ALA A 25 -5.16 0.77 2.60
CA ALA A 25 -6.56 0.95 2.98
C ALA A 25 -7.01 2.43 2.98
N CYS A 26 -6.11 3.36 3.30
CA CYS A 26 -6.38 4.80 3.22
C CYS A 26 -6.26 5.35 1.78
N GLY A 27 -5.90 4.52 0.79
CA GLY A 27 -5.68 4.95 -0.59
C GLY A 27 -4.41 5.79 -0.81
N LEU A 28 -3.48 5.78 0.15
CA LEU A 28 -2.18 6.45 0.04
C LEU A 28 -1.15 5.62 -0.74
N ALA A 29 -1.23 4.29 -0.61
CA ALA A 29 -0.49 3.36 -1.45
C ALA A 29 -1.43 2.74 -2.49
N THR A 30 -0.93 2.50 -3.70
CA THR A 30 -1.68 1.83 -4.76
C THR A 30 -1.58 0.31 -4.67
N HIS A 31 -0.41 -0.19 -4.23
CA HIS A 31 -0.06 -1.59 -4.22
C HIS A 31 0.69 -1.96 -2.93
N PHE A 32 0.52 -3.20 -2.48
CA PHE A 32 1.27 -3.76 -1.36
C PHE A 32 2.04 -4.99 -1.82
N VAL A 33 3.36 -4.95 -1.72
CA VAL A 33 4.25 -6.04 -2.13
C VAL A 33 5.03 -6.53 -0.90
N PRO A 34 4.93 -7.82 -0.54
CA PRO A 34 5.72 -8.38 0.55
C PRO A 34 7.22 -8.29 0.25
N VAL A 35 8.03 -8.02 1.28
CA VAL A 35 9.50 -7.94 1.16
C VAL A 35 10.11 -9.16 0.46
N LYS A 36 9.57 -10.37 0.70
CA LYS A 36 10.03 -11.61 0.05
C LYS A 36 9.91 -11.59 -1.48
N ARG A 37 8.98 -10.80 -2.03
CA ARG A 37 8.72 -10.68 -3.47
C ARG A 37 9.30 -9.40 -4.08
N LEU A 38 9.77 -8.45 -3.25
CA LEU A 38 10.29 -7.16 -3.74
C LEU A 38 11.50 -7.31 -4.66
N ALA A 39 12.46 -8.18 -4.32
CA ALA A 39 13.63 -8.42 -5.17
C ALA A 39 13.22 -8.97 -6.55
N SER A 40 12.26 -9.91 -6.59
CA SER A 40 11.75 -10.47 -7.85
C SER A 40 10.98 -9.44 -8.67
N LEU A 41 10.24 -8.53 -8.02
CA LEU A 41 9.57 -7.42 -8.69
C LEU A 41 10.59 -6.46 -9.33
N GLU A 42 11.64 -6.09 -8.60
CA GLU A 42 12.69 -5.22 -9.11
C GLU A 42 13.37 -5.83 -10.34
N GLU A 43 13.73 -7.11 -10.29
CA GLU A 43 14.25 -7.82 -11.45
C GLU A 43 13.28 -7.87 -12.63
N ALA A 44 11.98 -8.06 -12.38
CA ALA A 44 10.97 -8.08 -13.43
C ALA A 44 10.83 -6.70 -14.10
N LEU A 45 10.83 -5.63 -13.31
CA LEU A 45 10.78 -4.25 -13.82
C LEU A 45 12.05 -3.88 -14.59
N LEU A 46 13.23 -4.31 -14.13
CA LEU A 46 14.50 -4.06 -14.83
C LEU A 46 14.60 -4.78 -16.19
N LYS A 47 14.00 -5.97 -16.31
CA LYS A 47 13.98 -6.73 -17.58
C LYS A 47 13.04 -6.12 -18.61
N VAL A 48 12.07 -5.32 -18.17
CA VAL A 48 11.05 -4.74 -19.02
C VAL A 48 11.55 -3.40 -19.56
N ASN A 49 11.75 -3.35 -20.87
CA ASN A 49 12.28 -2.19 -21.59
C ASN A 49 11.17 -1.33 -22.23
N THR A 50 10.01 -1.25 -21.58
CA THR A 50 8.85 -0.50 -22.08
C THR A 50 8.63 0.78 -21.28
N THR A 51 8.13 1.81 -21.95
CA THR A 51 7.64 3.05 -21.32
C THR A 51 6.14 3.02 -21.09
N ASP A 52 5.47 1.92 -21.44
CA ASP A 52 4.03 1.77 -21.27
C ASP A 52 3.67 1.53 -19.79
N ALA A 53 2.96 2.51 -19.21
CA ALA A 53 2.49 2.46 -17.84
C ALA A 53 1.52 1.30 -17.58
N ALA A 54 0.75 0.86 -18.58
CA ALA A 54 -0.19 -0.25 -18.43
C ALA A 54 0.56 -1.58 -18.21
N VAL A 55 1.67 -1.78 -18.92
CA VAL A 55 2.51 -2.98 -18.78
C VAL A 55 3.21 -2.97 -17.42
N VAL A 56 3.73 -1.81 -16.99
CA VAL A 56 4.35 -1.66 -15.66
C VAL A 56 3.34 -1.91 -14.55
N SER A 57 2.11 -1.39 -14.68
CA SER A 57 1.04 -1.64 -13.70
C SER A 57 0.71 -3.12 -13.60
N ALA A 58 0.54 -3.81 -14.73
CA ALA A 58 0.24 -5.24 -14.75
C ALA A 58 1.31 -6.09 -14.05
N ILE A 59 2.60 -5.73 -14.23
CA ILE A 59 3.69 -6.39 -13.52
C ILE A 59 3.57 -6.15 -12.02
N ILE A 60 3.40 -4.90 -11.59
CA ILE A 60 3.27 -4.59 -10.16
C ILE A 60 2.06 -5.31 -9.55
N ASP A 61 0.93 -5.37 -10.26
CA ASP A 61 -0.28 -6.09 -9.87
C ASP A 61 -0.01 -7.58 -9.60
N ASP A 62 0.76 -8.25 -10.46
CA ASP A 62 1.13 -9.67 -10.28
C ASP A 62 1.93 -9.93 -8.99
N PHE A 63 2.74 -8.95 -8.57
CA PHE A 63 3.53 -9.03 -7.33
C PHE A 63 2.78 -8.55 -6.09
N SER A 64 1.67 -7.85 -6.30
CA SER A 64 0.86 -7.26 -5.25
C SER A 64 0.00 -8.30 -4.53
N LEU A 65 -0.24 -8.06 -3.24
CA LEU A 65 -1.17 -8.82 -2.42
C LEU A 65 -2.06 -7.85 -1.64
N ARG A 66 -3.23 -8.33 -1.23
CA ARG A 66 -4.06 -7.61 -0.25
C ARG A 66 -3.63 -8.00 1.16
N PRO A 67 -2.95 -7.12 1.91
CA PRO A 67 -2.57 -7.42 3.29
C PRO A 67 -3.82 -7.45 4.17
N PRO A 68 -3.87 -8.34 5.18
CA PRO A 68 -4.89 -8.24 6.22
C PRO A 68 -4.65 -6.98 7.06
N LEU A 69 -5.71 -6.22 7.32
CA LEU A 69 -5.65 -5.11 8.26
C LEU A 69 -5.62 -5.66 9.68
N LYS A 70 -4.79 -5.07 10.55
CA LYS A 70 -4.73 -5.46 11.97
C LYS A 70 -6.05 -5.09 12.67
N GLU A 71 -6.60 -6.01 13.48
CA GLU A 71 -7.82 -5.82 14.29
C GLU A 71 -7.82 -4.61 15.22
N LYS A 72 -6.63 -4.07 15.57
CA LYS A 72 -6.46 -2.91 16.46
C LYS A 72 -6.08 -1.63 15.73
N SER A 73 -6.16 -1.60 14.41
CA SER A 73 -5.92 -0.37 13.67
C SER A 73 -7.09 0.59 13.89
N PRO A 74 -6.87 1.91 13.99
CA PRO A 74 -7.95 2.90 14.03
C PRO A 74 -8.89 2.84 12.81
N TYR A 75 -8.52 2.05 11.80
CA TYR A 75 -9.25 1.83 10.54
C TYR A 75 -10.06 0.53 10.53
N HIS A 76 -10.03 -0.24 11.63
CA HIS A 76 -10.96 -1.35 11.81
C HIS A 76 -12.34 -0.78 12.16
N ARG A 77 -13.20 -0.68 11.15
CA ARG A 77 -14.59 -0.21 11.30
C ARG A 77 -15.54 -1.37 11.53
#